data_AF-G3AVH4-F1
#
_entry.id   AF-G3AVH4-F1
#
_cell.length_a   1.000
_cell.length_b   1.000
_cell.length_c   1.000
_cell.angle_alpha   90.00
_cell.angle_beta   90.00
_cell.angle_gamma   90.00
#
_symmetry.space_group_name_H-M   'P 1'
#
loop_
_entity.id
_entity.type
_entity.pdbx_description
1 polymer ?
#
loop_
_entity_poly.entity_id
_entity_poly.type
_entity_poly.pdbx_seq_one_letter_code
_entity_poly.pdbx_strand_id
1 'polypeptide(L)'
;MTDLTPLFRQCVNIVQSELGDSIQPQPQPIKHQDEQNYFVNDTFIKESQEFYTMLIQMNKYIRDIKAPYLAISDEYANTSTLSIDDKNEIDQDFNFKVQQMYKKLNHLEVYESKRQKLTNDQDNTRGGWFNRVFTDDEASFYHETVAAHRKQVLLFLMETLNYVNKTFDSIQQKRLSRERQLNLLNFQDIQDDQMDVDHIANDLDIIDTNGQFEDEQVPSDQLQELEFENREFLNLKTTQLKQVEKVQQSILDIVNIQNELSFKLQDQGNQIGNLMDTHSEIEMEVTLGNKTLNKSKKSNKKAANMLVTMAVIFGVFILFVDYISF
;
A
#
# COMPACT_ATOMS: atom_id res chain seq x y z
N MET A 1 20.47 -25.65 -4.36
CA MET A 1 21.69 -25.18 -3.69
C MET A 1 21.91 -26.05 -2.48
N THR A 2 23.09 -26.65 -2.32
CA THR A 2 23.40 -27.57 -1.23
C THR A 2 23.51 -26.81 0.08
N ASP A 3 22.88 -27.31 1.13
CA ASP A 3 22.94 -26.70 2.46
C ASP A 3 24.36 -26.88 3.05
N LEU A 4 25.08 -25.76 3.17
CA LEU A 4 26.46 -25.69 3.68
C LEU A 4 26.52 -25.39 5.19
N THR A 5 25.37 -25.19 5.85
CA THR A 5 25.29 -24.99 7.30
C THR A 5 25.98 -26.08 8.12
N PRO A 6 25.92 -27.39 7.79
CA PRO A 6 26.62 -28.41 8.59
C PRO A 6 28.15 -28.31 8.46
N LEU A 7 28.65 -28.01 7.26
CA LEU A 7 30.09 -27.82 7.02
C LEU A 7 30.61 -26.59 7.76
N PHE A 8 29.85 -25.50 7.75
CA PHE A 8 30.17 -24.29 8.50
C PHE A 8 30.27 -24.57 10.01
N ARG A 9 29.30 -25.28 10.59
CA ARG A 9 29.34 -25.67 12.01
C ARG A 9 30.55 -26.54 12.34
N GLN A 10 30.93 -27.43 11.44
CA GLN A 10 32.11 -28.27 11.62
C GLN A 10 33.40 -27.45 11.61
N CYS A 11 33.53 -26.49 10.69
CA CYS A 11 34.66 -25.57 10.65
C CYS A 11 34.75 -24.71 11.92
N VAL A 12 33.61 -24.17 12.39
CA VAL A 12 33.56 -23.37 13.64
C VAL A 12 34.00 -24.21 14.83
N ASN A 13 33.51 -25.45 14.96
CA ASN A 13 33.89 -26.34 16.04
C ASN A 13 35.38 -26.70 16.03
N ILE A 14 35.95 -26.96 14.85
CA ILE A 14 37.39 -27.24 14.70
C ILE A 14 38.22 -26.04 15.15
N VAL A 15 37.88 -24.84 14.66
CA VAL A 15 38.57 -23.60 15.03
C VAL A 15 38.45 -23.31 16.53
N GLN A 16 37.27 -23.54 17.12
CA GLN A 16 37.05 -23.34 18.55
C GLN A 16 37.79 -24.37 19.41
N SER A 17 37.95 -25.60 18.93
CA SER A 17 38.71 -26.66 19.62
C SER A 17 40.23 -26.49 19.53
N GLU A 18 40.76 -25.99 18.41
CA GLU A 18 42.21 -25.82 18.23
C GLU A 18 42.72 -24.48 18.77
N LEU A 19 41.89 -23.44 18.77
CA LEU A 19 42.29 -22.08 19.19
C LEU A 19 41.84 -21.74 20.62
N GLY A 20 40.96 -22.56 21.22
CA GLY A 20 40.30 -22.31 22.50
C GLY A 20 41.24 -22.19 23.71
N ASP A 21 42.39 -22.86 23.70
CA ASP A 21 43.36 -22.79 24.82
C ASP A 21 44.28 -21.56 24.78
N SER A 22 44.33 -20.86 23.64
CA SER A 22 45.25 -19.71 23.44
C SER A 22 44.54 -18.36 23.37
N ILE A 23 43.21 -18.35 23.39
CA ILE A 23 42.40 -17.14 23.52
C ILE A 23 41.98 -17.05 24.97
N GLN A 24 42.63 -16.18 25.75
CA GLN A 24 42.03 -15.69 26.98
C GLN A 24 40.59 -15.30 26.66
N PRO A 25 39.59 -15.80 27.42
CA PRO A 25 38.21 -15.41 27.17
C PRO A 25 38.23 -13.89 27.09
N GLN A 26 37.79 -13.35 25.95
CA GLN A 26 37.49 -11.93 25.86
C GLN A 26 36.73 -11.57 27.15
N PRO A 27 37.01 -10.41 27.77
CA PRO A 27 36.15 -9.94 28.84
C PRO A 27 34.73 -10.17 28.36
N GLN A 28 33.95 -10.92 29.16
CA GLN A 28 32.58 -11.33 28.85
C GLN A 28 31.93 -10.21 28.05
N PRO A 29 31.20 -10.50 26.95
CA PRO A 29 30.48 -9.45 26.24
C PRO A 29 29.83 -8.64 27.34
N ILE A 30 30.22 -7.36 27.44
CA ILE A 30 29.63 -6.44 28.40
C ILE A 30 28.16 -6.77 28.25
N LYS A 31 27.53 -7.29 29.31
CA LYS A 31 26.10 -7.53 29.26
C LYS A 31 25.55 -6.16 29.01
N HIS A 32 25.32 -5.82 27.74
CA HIS A 32 24.68 -4.62 27.34
C HIS A 32 23.32 -4.79 27.99
N GLN A 33 23.13 -4.15 29.15
CA GLN A 33 21.82 -3.99 29.76
C GLN A 33 20.86 -3.29 28.77
N ASP A 34 21.39 -2.80 27.65
CA ASP A 34 20.73 -2.21 26.49
C ASP A 34 20.20 -3.21 25.45
N GLU A 35 20.45 -4.53 25.53
CA GLU A 35 19.76 -5.49 24.62
C GLU A 35 18.23 -5.46 24.79
N GLN A 36 17.72 -4.88 25.88
CA GLN A 36 16.29 -4.67 26.11
C GLN A 36 15.73 -3.35 25.53
N ASN A 37 16.55 -2.46 24.96
CA ASN A 37 16.11 -1.12 24.55
C ASN A 37 15.67 -0.98 23.08
N TYR A 38 15.78 -2.04 22.27
CA TYR A 38 15.42 -2.02 20.84
C TYR A 38 14.11 -2.75 20.52
N PHE A 39 13.05 -2.51 21.31
CA PHE A 39 11.71 -2.99 20.99
C PHE A 39 10.72 -1.81 20.94
N VAL A 40 10.22 -1.52 19.74
CA VAL A 40 9.08 -0.61 19.58
C VAL A 40 7.80 -1.36 19.95
N ASN A 41 7.38 -1.25 21.21
CA ASN A 41 6.12 -1.80 21.70
C ASN A 41 4.94 -0.90 21.29
N ASP A 42 4.34 -1.17 20.14
CA ASP A 42 3.12 -0.52 19.70
C ASP A 42 2.15 -1.47 18.98
N THR A 43 0.99 -0.94 18.61
CA THR A 43 -0.07 -1.68 17.92
C THR A 43 0.08 -1.69 16.41
N PHE A 44 1.09 -1.02 15.84
CA PHE A 44 1.20 -0.78 14.39
C PHE A 44 1.19 -2.08 13.57
N ILE A 45 2.02 -3.04 13.96
CA ILE A 45 2.14 -4.33 13.26
C ILE A 45 0.84 -5.12 13.37
N LYS A 46 0.22 -5.13 14.56
CA LYS A 46 -1.06 -5.79 14.79
C LYS A 46 -2.16 -5.18 13.92
N GLU A 47 -2.27 -3.86 13.90
CA GLU A 47 -3.27 -3.14 13.11
C GLU A 47 -3.06 -3.31 11.60
N SER A 48 -1.79 -3.39 11.16
CA SER A 48 -1.41 -3.68 9.77
C SER A 48 -1.82 -5.10 9.35
N GLN A 49 -1.66 -6.09 10.24
CA GLN A 49 -2.11 -7.45 10.00
C GLN A 49 -3.64 -7.58 9.95
N GLU A 50 -4.33 -6.91 10.87
CA GLU A 50 -5.80 -6.83 10.84
C GLU A 50 -6.29 -6.15 9.56
N PHE A 51 -5.64 -5.06 9.14
CA PHE A 51 -5.93 -4.38 7.87
C PHE A 51 -5.78 -5.33 6.68
N TYR A 52 -4.66 -6.05 6.59
CA TYR A 52 -4.42 -7.02 5.51
C TYR A 52 -5.47 -8.14 5.50
N THR A 53 -5.88 -8.62 6.68
CA THR A 53 -6.93 -9.63 6.81
C THR A 53 -8.26 -9.12 6.25
N MET A 54 -8.61 -7.86 6.53
CA MET A 54 -9.82 -7.23 5.95
C MET A 54 -9.73 -7.11 4.43
N LEU A 55 -8.55 -6.79 3.86
CA LEU A 55 -8.36 -6.76 2.41
C LEU A 55 -8.56 -8.14 1.77
N ILE A 56 -8.06 -9.21 2.40
CA ILE A 56 -8.29 -10.58 1.94
C ILE A 56 -9.79 -10.89 1.93
N GLN A 57 -10.51 -10.52 3.00
CA GLN A 57 -11.96 -10.73 3.09
C GLN A 57 -12.71 -9.95 2.01
N MET A 58 -12.35 -8.69 1.75
CA MET A 58 -12.93 -7.89 0.67
C MET A 58 -12.67 -8.52 -0.70
N ASN A 59 -11.45 -8.98 -0.98
CA ASN A 59 -11.12 -9.65 -2.24
C ASN A 59 -11.90 -10.96 -2.42
N LYS A 60 -12.04 -11.74 -1.34
CA LYS A 60 -12.88 -12.95 -1.34
C LYS A 60 -14.33 -12.61 -1.64
N TYR A 61 -14.88 -11.61 -0.94
CA TYR A 61 -16.24 -11.14 -1.16
C TYR A 61 -16.48 -10.76 -2.62
N ILE A 62 -15.60 -9.97 -3.24
CA ILE A 62 -15.69 -9.60 -4.67
C ILE A 62 -15.80 -10.86 -5.55
N ARG A 63 -14.98 -11.89 -5.30
CA ARG A 63 -15.01 -13.12 -6.08
C ARG A 63 -16.34 -13.86 -5.94
N ASP A 64 -16.87 -13.91 -4.73
CA ASP A 64 -18.12 -14.60 -4.41
C ASP A 64 -19.32 -13.89 -5.05
N ILE A 65 -19.36 -12.55 -5.01
CA ILE A 65 -20.49 -11.77 -5.56
C ILE A 65 -20.39 -11.51 -7.07
N LYS A 66 -19.23 -11.70 -7.69
CA LYS A 66 -18.99 -11.28 -9.09
C LYS A 66 -20.02 -11.84 -10.08
N ALA A 67 -20.34 -13.13 -9.96
CA ALA A 67 -21.29 -13.79 -10.84
C ALA A 67 -22.74 -13.26 -10.66
N PRO A 68 -23.32 -13.29 -9.44
CA PRO A 68 -24.69 -12.78 -9.24
C PRO A 68 -24.80 -11.26 -9.43
N TYR A 69 -23.73 -10.50 -9.20
CA TYR A 69 -23.70 -9.05 -9.37
C TYR A 69 -23.75 -8.62 -10.85
N LEU A 70 -23.04 -9.34 -11.73
CA LEU A 70 -22.99 -9.04 -13.17
C LEU A 70 -24.14 -9.63 -13.98
N ALA A 71 -24.96 -10.51 -13.39
CA ALA A 71 -26.12 -11.08 -14.04
C ALA A 71 -27.18 -10.00 -14.32
N ILE A 72 -27.76 -10.01 -15.53
CA ILE A 72 -28.89 -9.15 -15.87
C ILE A 72 -30.08 -9.65 -15.07
N SER A 73 -30.72 -8.76 -14.30
CA SER A 73 -31.94 -9.10 -13.58
C SER A 73 -33.09 -9.09 -14.59
N ASP A 74 -33.42 -10.26 -15.13
CA ASP A 74 -34.73 -10.44 -15.74
C ASP A 74 -35.72 -10.69 -14.62
N GLU A 75 -36.71 -9.81 -14.50
CA GLU A 75 -37.78 -9.86 -13.49
C GLU A 75 -38.58 -11.17 -13.53
N TYR A 76 -38.44 -11.95 -14.61
CA TYR A 76 -39.07 -13.24 -14.85
C TYR A 76 -38.14 -14.46 -14.69
N ALA A 77 -36.83 -14.26 -14.47
CA ALA A 77 -35.88 -15.35 -14.31
C ALA A 77 -35.80 -15.79 -12.84
N ASN A 78 -36.47 -16.89 -12.53
CA ASN A 78 -36.47 -17.49 -11.20
C ASN A 78 -35.04 -17.73 -10.65
N THR A 79 -34.85 -17.27 -9.40
CA THR A 79 -34.06 -17.86 -8.30
C THR A 79 -32.54 -17.71 -8.19
N SER A 80 -31.83 -16.85 -8.91
CA SER A 80 -30.37 -16.64 -8.61
C SER A 80 -29.76 -15.28 -8.90
N THR A 81 -30.56 -14.30 -9.33
CA THR A 81 -30.05 -12.97 -9.70
C THR A 81 -30.36 -11.95 -8.61
N LEU A 82 -29.36 -11.18 -8.20
CA LEU A 82 -29.54 -10.07 -7.27
C LEU A 82 -30.47 -9.02 -7.88
N SER A 83 -31.37 -8.44 -7.06
CA SER A 83 -32.18 -7.30 -7.47
C SER A 83 -31.30 -6.10 -7.81
N ILE A 84 -31.84 -5.15 -8.56
CA ILE A 84 -31.19 -3.86 -8.79
C ILE A 84 -30.87 -3.14 -7.47
N ASP A 85 -31.77 -3.25 -6.48
CA ASP A 85 -31.59 -2.65 -5.17
C ASP A 85 -30.50 -3.34 -4.37
N ASP A 86 -30.44 -4.68 -4.38
CA ASP A 86 -29.37 -5.44 -3.74
C ASP A 86 -28.00 -5.07 -4.32
N LYS A 87 -27.91 -4.92 -5.65
CA LYS A 87 -26.66 -4.50 -6.32
C LYS A 87 -26.25 -3.08 -5.92
N ASN A 88 -27.22 -2.18 -5.75
CA ASN A 88 -26.99 -0.81 -5.30
C ASN A 88 -26.55 -0.75 -3.83
N GLU A 89 -27.09 -1.61 -2.97
CA GLU A 89 -26.66 -1.74 -1.58
C GLU A 89 -25.22 -2.25 -1.51
N ILE A 90 -24.88 -3.28 -2.29
CA ILE A 90 -23.51 -3.81 -2.41
C ILE A 90 -22.53 -2.71 -2.79
N ASP A 91 -22.87 -1.85 -3.74
CA ASP A 91 -22.03 -0.72 -4.15
C ASP A 91 -21.80 0.27 -3.02
N GLN A 92 -22.87 0.65 -2.30
CA GLN A 92 -22.78 1.58 -1.18
C GLN A 92 -21.93 0.99 -0.05
N ASP A 93 -22.17 -0.26 0.32
CA ASP A 93 -21.44 -0.97 1.37
C ASP A 93 -19.97 -1.14 1.04
N PHE A 94 -19.67 -1.54 -0.20
CA PHE A 94 -18.29 -1.73 -0.63
C PHE A 94 -17.54 -0.40 -0.68
N ASN A 95 -18.14 0.63 -1.27
CA ASN A 95 -17.55 1.97 -1.34
C ASN A 95 -17.31 2.54 0.07
N PHE A 96 -18.26 2.37 0.98
CA PHE A 96 -18.11 2.77 2.38
C PHE A 96 -16.93 2.04 3.04
N LYS A 97 -16.83 0.71 2.87
CA LYS A 97 -15.70 -0.08 3.40
C LYS A 97 -14.37 0.39 2.83
N VAL A 98 -14.27 0.63 1.51
CA VAL A 98 -13.07 1.16 0.86
C VAL A 98 -12.67 2.51 1.47
N GLN A 99 -13.62 3.44 1.62
CA GLN A 99 -13.36 4.73 2.25
C GLN A 99 -12.84 4.59 3.69
N GLN A 100 -13.42 3.66 4.47
CA GLN A 100 -12.94 3.38 5.82
C GLN A 100 -11.52 2.81 5.83
N MET A 101 -11.18 1.95 4.86
CA MET A 101 -9.83 1.42 4.72
C MET A 101 -8.82 2.52 4.36
N TYR A 102 -9.15 3.43 3.44
CA TYR A 102 -8.27 4.58 3.18
C TYR A 102 -8.11 5.49 4.40
N LYS A 103 -9.17 5.74 5.17
CA LYS A 103 -9.09 6.51 6.43
C LYS A 103 -8.19 5.81 7.45
N LYS A 104 -8.32 4.50 7.62
CA LYS A 104 -7.47 3.71 8.52
C LYS A 104 -6.02 3.72 8.07
N LEU A 105 -5.77 3.59 6.76
CA LEU A 105 -4.41 3.65 6.20
C LEU A 105 -3.78 5.03 6.42
N ASN A 106 -4.52 6.11 6.20
CA ASN A 106 -4.08 7.48 6.50
C ASN A 106 -3.81 7.67 8.01
N HIS A 107 -4.59 7.04 8.88
CA HIS A 107 -4.31 7.07 10.33
C HIS A 107 -2.98 6.40 10.69
N LEU A 108 -2.70 5.23 10.10
CA LEU A 108 -1.43 4.52 10.29
C LEU A 108 -0.25 5.32 9.72
N GLU A 109 -0.43 6.01 8.60
CA GLU A 109 0.56 6.89 8.01
C GLU A 109 0.86 8.10 8.90
N VAL A 110 -0.16 8.80 9.38
CA VAL A 110 0.01 9.94 10.30
C VAL A 110 0.70 9.51 11.59
N TYR A 111 0.35 8.33 12.12
CA TYR A 111 1.02 7.75 13.29
C TYR A 111 2.51 7.52 13.05
N GLU A 112 2.85 6.90 11.91
CA GLU A 112 4.23 6.64 11.49
C GLU A 112 5.03 7.94 11.32
N SER A 113 4.46 8.93 10.61
CA SER A 113 5.09 10.23 10.41
C SER A 113 5.32 10.97 11.74
N LYS A 114 4.38 10.86 12.69
CA LYS A 114 4.53 11.48 14.01
C LYS A 114 5.67 10.82 14.79
N ARG A 115 5.81 9.49 14.73
CA ARG A 115 6.92 8.79 15.39
C ARG A 115 8.26 9.23 14.81
N GLN A 116 8.39 9.27 13.47
CA GLN A 116 9.63 9.68 12.80
C GLN A 116 10.05 11.11 13.22
N LYS A 117 9.09 12.04 13.31
CA LYS A 117 9.37 13.40 13.80
C LYS A 117 9.90 13.41 15.23
N LEU A 118 9.28 12.63 16.13
CA LEU A 118 9.72 12.55 17.53
C LEU A 118 11.10 11.93 17.68
N THR A 119 11.43 10.91 16.88
CA THR A 119 12.78 10.32 16.84
C THR A 119 13.80 11.36 16.39
N ASN A 120 13.53 12.09 15.29
CA ASN A 120 14.45 13.09 14.76
C ASN A 120 14.63 14.31 15.69
N ASP A 121 13.57 14.75 16.37
CA ASP A 121 13.62 15.88 17.31
C ASP A 121 14.39 15.52 18.59
N GLN A 122 14.30 14.26 19.04
CA GLN A 122 15.04 13.76 20.19
C GLN A 122 16.55 13.73 19.93
N ASP A 123 16.97 13.40 18.70
CA ASP A 123 18.38 13.44 18.28
C ASP A 123 18.91 14.88 18.19
N ASN A 124 18.07 15.86 17.84
CA ASN A 124 18.46 17.27 17.79
C ASN A 124 18.54 17.95 19.15
N THR A 125 17.74 17.51 20.14
CA THR A 125 17.71 18.11 21.49
C THR A 125 18.75 17.50 22.44
N ARG A 126 19.24 16.29 22.18
CA ARG A 126 20.30 15.62 22.95
C ARG A 126 21.71 15.91 22.43
N GLY A 127 22.13 17.16 22.52
CA GLY A 127 23.55 17.50 22.68
C GLY A 127 24.23 18.12 21.46
N GLY A 128 24.92 19.23 21.74
CA GLY A 128 25.82 19.89 20.81
C GLY A 128 26.85 18.93 20.22
N TRP A 129 27.42 19.32 19.07
CA TRP A 129 28.29 18.55 18.17
C TRP A 129 29.27 17.53 18.80
N PHE A 130 29.74 17.74 20.03
CA PHE A 130 30.55 16.77 20.77
C PHE A 130 29.80 15.48 21.14
N ASN A 131 28.51 15.54 21.49
CA ASN A 131 27.76 14.36 21.89
C ASN A 131 27.43 13.44 20.71
N ARG A 132 27.27 13.99 19.49
CA ARG A 132 27.03 13.22 18.26
C ARG A 132 28.18 12.29 17.87
N VAL A 133 29.40 12.58 18.33
CA VAL A 133 30.58 11.74 18.07
C VAL A 133 30.69 10.60 19.10
N PHE A 134 29.93 10.65 20.20
CA PHE A 134 29.98 9.67 21.30
C PHE A 134 28.63 8.97 21.57
N THR A 135 27.53 9.36 20.94
CA THR A 135 26.24 8.64 20.98
C THR A 135 26.27 7.44 20.05
N ASP A 136 25.82 6.29 20.56
CA ASP A 136 25.73 5.01 19.86
C ASP A 136 24.93 5.14 18.55
N ASP A 137 25.64 5.05 17.42
CA ASP A 137 25.07 5.01 16.06
C ASP A 137 24.03 3.88 15.89
N GLU A 138 24.13 2.83 16.72
CA GLU A 138 23.30 1.62 16.65
C GLU A 138 21.81 1.88 16.95
N ALA A 139 21.49 2.82 17.83
CA ALA A 139 20.10 3.17 18.16
C ALA A 139 19.41 3.99 17.05
N SER A 140 20.15 4.92 16.45
CA SER A 140 19.66 5.70 15.31
C SER A 140 19.44 4.76 14.10
N PHE A 141 20.40 3.88 13.84
CA PHE A 141 20.32 2.83 12.82
C PHE A 141 19.08 1.96 12.98
N TYR A 142 18.79 1.49 14.20
CA TYR A 142 17.62 0.68 14.48
C TYR A 142 16.32 1.43 14.17
N HIS A 143 16.17 2.67 14.64
CA HIS A 143 14.95 3.44 14.42
C HIS A 143 14.74 3.79 12.94
N GLU A 144 15.80 4.09 12.21
CA GLU A 144 15.79 4.33 10.77
C GLU A 144 15.36 3.08 10.00
N THR A 145 15.95 1.92 10.32
CA THR A 145 15.59 0.63 9.72
C THR A 145 14.12 0.27 9.99
N VAL A 146 13.64 0.48 11.22
CA VAL A 146 12.24 0.24 11.57
C VAL A 146 11.31 1.18 10.81
N ALA A 147 11.67 2.46 10.66
CA ALA A 147 10.90 3.42 9.89
C ALA A 147 10.80 3.03 8.40
N ALA A 148 11.91 2.61 7.79
CA ALA A 148 11.94 2.12 6.42
C ALA A 148 11.05 0.88 6.24
N HIS A 149 11.18 -0.11 7.15
CA HIS A 149 10.37 -1.32 7.11
C HIS A 149 8.87 -1.01 7.22
N ARG A 150 8.45 -0.19 8.20
CA ARG A 150 7.03 0.14 8.40
C ARG A 150 6.43 0.91 7.25
N LYS A 151 7.21 1.77 6.61
CA LYS A 151 6.79 2.45 5.39
C LYS A 151 6.58 1.48 4.23
N GLN A 152 7.46 0.51 4.07
CA GLN A 152 7.29 -0.53 3.06
C GLN A 152 6.01 -1.34 3.31
N VAL A 153 5.68 -1.60 4.58
CA VAL A 153 4.40 -2.21 4.95
C VAL A 153 3.22 -1.32 4.53
N LEU A 154 3.26 -0.01 4.80
CA LEU A 154 2.19 0.92 4.37
C LEU A 154 2.03 0.96 2.85
N LEU A 155 3.13 1.00 2.10
CA LEU A 155 3.13 0.96 0.63
C LEU A 155 2.49 -0.34 0.12
N PHE A 156 2.90 -1.48 0.67
CA PHE A 156 2.30 -2.77 0.32
C PHE A 156 0.79 -2.83 0.61
N LEU A 157 0.36 -2.35 1.78
CA LEU A 157 -1.06 -2.30 2.15
C LEU A 157 -1.85 -1.37 1.23
N MET A 158 -1.27 -0.23 0.85
CA MET A 158 -1.86 0.70 -0.10
C MET A 158 -2.01 0.07 -1.49
N GLU A 159 -0.95 -0.54 -2.02
CA GLU A 159 -0.99 -1.21 -3.32
C GLU A 159 -2.02 -2.33 -3.34
N THR A 160 -2.12 -3.08 -2.25
CA THR A 160 -3.11 -4.15 -2.09
C THR A 160 -4.54 -3.59 -2.03
N LEU A 161 -4.77 -2.50 -1.28
CA LEU A 161 -6.06 -1.80 -1.26
C LEU A 161 -6.44 -1.29 -2.65
N ASN A 162 -5.49 -0.66 -3.36
CA ASN A 162 -5.69 -0.17 -4.71
C ASN A 162 -6.04 -1.31 -5.68
N TYR A 163 -5.40 -2.47 -5.53
CA TYR A 163 -5.71 -3.65 -6.34
C TYR A 163 -7.13 -4.17 -6.08
N VAL A 164 -7.53 -4.28 -4.81
CA VAL A 164 -8.88 -4.72 -4.42
C VAL A 164 -9.93 -3.72 -4.94
N ASN A 165 -9.69 -2.42 -4.76
CA ASN A 165 -10.58 -1.36 -5.24
C ASN A 165 -10.72 -1.41 -6.77
N LYS A 166 -9.62 -1.46 -7.53
CA LYS A 166 -9.64 -1.58 -8.99
C LYS A 166 -10.38 -2.82 -9.49
N THR A 167 -10.28 -3.93 -8.75
CA THR A 167 -10.98 -5.17 -9.09
C THR A 167 -12.50 -4.99 -8.97
N PHE A 168 -12.95 -4.31 -7.93
CA PHE A 168 -14.36 -3.96 -7.75
C PHE A 168 -14.83 -2.91 -8.75
N ASP A 169 -14.08 -1.82 -8.92
CA ASP A 169 -14.37 -0.76 -9.89
C ASP A 169 -14.57 -1.33 -11.30
N SER A 170 -13.76 -2.32 -11.69
CA SER A 170 -13.89 -2.98 -13.00
C SER A 170 -15.24 -3.71 -13.17
N ILE A 171 -15.74 -4.38 -12.13
CA ILE A 171 -17.05 -5.05 -12.21
C ILE A 171 -18.19 -4.04 -12.11
N GLN A 172 -18.05 -3.00 -11.30
CA GLN A 172 -19.03 -1.94 -11.14
C GLN A 172 -19.20 -1.13 -12.42
N GLN A 173 -18.10 -0.71 -13.07
CA GLN A 173 -18.15 -0.01 -14.36
C GLN A 173 -18.80 -0.86 -15.46
N LYS A 174 -18.56 -2.18 -15.48
CA LYS A 174 -19.23 -3.10 -16.41
C LYS A 174 -20.73 -3.16 -16.18
N ARG A 175 -21.18 -3.17 -14.92
CA ARG A 175 -22.61 -3.14 -14.59
C ARG A 175 -23.24 -1.81 -15.04
N LEU A 176 -22.62 -0.71 -14.65
CA LEU A 176 -23.12 0.64 -14.88
C LEU A 176 -23.17 1.01 -16.37
N SER A 177 -22.19 0.55 -17.16
CA SER A 177 -22.21 0.69 -18.62
C SER A 177 -23.34 -0.11 -19.28
N ARG A 178 -23.62 -1.34 -18.81
CA ARG A 178 -24.75 -2.14 -19.27
C ARG A 178 -26.09 -1.51 -18.91
N GLU A 179 -26.25 -1.02 -17.69
CA GLU A 179 -27.48 -0.32 -17.26
C GLU A 179 -27.74 0.92 -18.11
N ARG A 180 -26.70 1.70 -18.44
CA ARG A 180 -26.84 2.83 -19.37
C ARG A 180 -27.28 2.39 -20.76
N GLN A 181 -26.68 1.34 -21.30
CA GLN A 181 -27.05 0.81 -22.62
C GLN A 181 -28.48 0.30 -22.64
N LEU A 182 -28.89 -0.49 -21.64
CA LEU A 182 -30.27 -0.98 -21.51
C LEU A 182 -31.27 0.17 -21.36
N ASN A 183 -30.96 1.19 -20.57
CA ASN A 183 -31.83 2.35 -20.45
C ASN A 183 -31.96 3.11 -21.78
N LEU A 184 -30.87 3.28 -22.54
CA LEU A 184 -30.93 3.93 -23.87
C LEU A 184 -31.78 3.14 -24.87
N LEU A 185 -31.68 1.81 -24.87
CA LEU A 185 -32.48 0.94 -25.74
C LEU A 185 -33.98 1.06 -25.42
N ASN A 186 -34.35 1.04 -24.14
CA ASN A 186 -35.76 1.21 -23.74
C ASN A 186 -36.34 2.58 -24.13
N PHE A 187 -35.54 3.66 -24.12
CA PHE A 187 -36.02 4.97 -24.58
C PHE A 187 -36.19 5.03 -26.10
N GLN A 188 -35.40 4.26 -26.85
CA GLN A 188 -35.47 4.24 -28.30
C GLN A 188 -36.67 3.44 -28.80
N ASP A 189 -36.99 2.31 -28.18
CA ASP A 189 -38.23 1.56 -28.48
C ASP A 189 -39.49 2.42 -28.23
N ILE A 190 -39.50 3.25 -27.18
CA ILE A 190 -40.63 4.17 -26.89
C ILE A 190 -40.74 5.30 -27.93
N GLN A 191 -39.63 5.71 -28.55
CA GLN A 191 -39.61 6.78 -29.57
C GLN A 191 -39.92 6.27 -30.98
N ASP A 192 -39.52 5.04 -31.30
CA ASP A 192 -39.81 4.43 -32.62
C ASP A 192 -41.27 3.96 -32.72
N ASP A 193 -41.94 3.64 -31.60
CA ASP A 193 -43.41 3.41 -31.56
C ASP A 193 -44.26 4.68 -31.78
N GLN A 194 -43.62 5.86 -31.96
CA GLN A 194 -44.29 7.09 -32.42
C GLN A 194 -44.26 7.28 -33.95
N MET A 195 -43.82 6.29 -34.74
CA MET A 195 -43.91 6.33 -36.21
C MET A 195 -44.48 5.03 -36.80
N ASP A 196 -45.81 5.00 -36.98
CA ASP A 196 -46.45 4.94 -38.31
C ASP A 196 -47.98 4.79 -38.19
N VAL A 197 -48.66 5.87 -37.79
CA VAL A 197 -50.14 5.94 -37.84
C VAL A 197 -50.63 6.05 -39.29
N ASP A 198 -49.78 6.46 -40.24
CA ASP A 198 -50.15 6.65 -41.65
C ASP A 198 -50.20 5.35 -42.48
N HIS A 199 -49.62 4.25 -41.99
CA HIS A 199 -49.62 2.97 -42.72
C HIS A 199 -50.79 2.04 -42.38
N ILE A 200 -51.50 2.27 -41.26
CA ILE A 200 -52.72 1.53 -40.91
C ILE A 200 -53.94 2.07 -41.71
N ALA A 201 -53.91 3.36 -42.10
CA ALA A 201 -54.99 3.98 -42.86
C ALA A 201 -55.12 3.46 -44.31
N ASN A 202 -54.09 2.79 -44.85
CA ASN A 202 -54.05 2.33 -46.24
C ASN A 202 -54.45 0.85 -46.42
N ASP A 203 -54.57 0.07 -45.34
CA ASP A 203 -54.94 -1.36 -45.42
C ASP A 203 -56.41 -1.63 -45.03
N LEU A 204 -57.22 -0.57 -44.89
CA LEU A 204 -58.64 -0.67 -44.52
C LEU A 204 -59.63 -0.24 -45.61
N ASP A 205 -59.21 -0.16 -46.88
CA ASP A 205 -60.11 0.26 -47.99
C ASP A 205 -60.78 -0.90 -48.74
N ILE A 206 -60.96 -2.05 -48.06
CA ILE A 206 -61.77 -3.16 -48.57
C ILE A 206 -62.69 -3.66 -47.45
N ILE A 207 -63.79 -2.93 -47.21
CA ILE A 207 -65.14 -3.46 -46.90
C ILE A 207 -66.11 -2.26 -46.92
N ASP A 208 -66.90 -2.19 -47.99
CA ASP A 208 -68.10 -1.36 -48.09
C ASP A 208 -69.22 -1.98 -47.24
N THR A 209 -69.82 -1.21 -46.31
CA THR A 209 -71.28 -0.95 -46.17
C THR A 209 -71.71 -0.60 -44.73
N ASN A 210 -72.20 0.64 -44.54
CA ASN A 210 -73.23 1.05 -43.58
C ASN A 210 -73.13 0.62 -42.10
N GLY A 211 -72.06 0.99 -41.41
CA GLY A 211 -71.97 0.90 -39.93
C GLY A 211 -71.47 2.21 -39.34
N GLN A 212 -72.10 2.66 -38.26
CA GLN A 212 -71.74 3.87 -37.51
C GLN A 212 -70.25 3.85 -37.14
N PHE A 213 -69.54 4.93 -37.45
CA PHE A 213 -68.30 5.27 -36.76
C PHE A 213 -68.67 5.62 -35.32
N GLU A 214 -68.67 4.63 -34.43
CA GLU A 214 -68.40 4.90 -33.03
C GLU A 214 -66.94 5.30 -32.97
N ASP A 215 -66.68 6.57 -32.63
CA ASP A 215 -65.38 7.00 -32.15
C ASP A 215 -65.02 6.07 -30.99
N GLU A 216 -64.15 5.09 -31.23
CA GLU A 216 -63.53 4.27 -30.19
C GLU A 216 -62.52 5.18 -29.46
N GLN A 217 -63.06 6.16 -28.73
CA GLN A 217 -62.34 6.96 -27.76
C GLN A 217 -61.85 5.99 -26.70
N VAL A 218 -60.55 5.78 -26.64
CA VAL A 218 -59.87 5.16 -25.49
C VAL A 218 -60.52 5.74 -24.23
N PRO A 219 -61.15 4.92 -23.37
CA PRO A 219 -61.93 5.41 -22.23
C PRO A 219 -61.06 6.38 -21.42
N SER A 220 -61.60 7.56 -21.11
CA SER A 220 -60.87 8.62 -20.40
C SER A 220 -60.21 8.14 -19.10
N ASP A 221 -60.75 7.09 -18.48
CA ASP A 221 -60.21 6.45 -17.28
C ASP A 221 -58.96 5.61 -17.58
N GLN A 222 -58.91 4.90 -18.72
CA GLN A 222 -57.72 4.13 -19.15
C GLN A 222 -56.57 5.06 -19.56
N LEU A 223 -56.87 6.20 -20.19
CA LEU A 223 -55.84 7.19 -20.54
C LEU A 223 -55.22 7.81 -19.28
N GLN A 224 -56.04 8.06 -18.25
CA GLN A 224 -55.56 8.57 -16.97
C GLN A 224 -54.71 7.54 -16.21
N GLU A 225 -55.09 6.26 -16.26
CA GLU A 225 -54.30 5.16 -15.69
C GLU A 225 -52.95 5.00 -16.41
N LEU A 226 -52.95 5.07 -17.75
CA LEU A 226 -51.73 5.03 -18.56
C LEU A 226 -50.80 6.24 -18.33
N GLU A 227 -51.36 7.44 -18.20
CA GLU A 227 -50.59 8.63 -17.82
C GLU A 227 -50.00 8.50 -16.42
N PHE A 228 -50.74 7.90 -15.48
CA PHE A 228 -50.26 7.64 -14.13
C PHE A 228 -49.13 6.60 -14.13
N GLU A 229 -49.30 5.48 -14.82
CA GLU A 229 -48.26 4.45 -14.98
C GLU A 229 -47.00 5.01 -15.65
N ASN A 230 -47.14 5.84 -16.68
CA ASN A 230 -46.00 6.46 -17.36
C ASN A 230 -45.27 7.45 -16.44
N ARG A 231 -46.00 8.23 -15.63
CA ARG A 231 -45.39 9.11 -14.61
C ARG A 231 -44.66 8.31 -13.53
N GLU A 232 -45.24 7.23 -13.03
CA GLU A 232 -44.61 6.33 -12.06
C GLU A 232 -43.35 5.69 -12.66
N PHE A 233 -43.41 5.21 -13.90
CA PHE A 233 -42.26 4.65 -14.62
C PHE A 233 -41.14 5.67 -14.79
N LEU A 234 -41.46 6.89 -15.23
CA LEU A 234 -40.48 7.98 -15.35
C LEU A 234 -39.86 8.35 -13.99
N ASN A 235 -40.64 8.32 -12.91
CA ASN A 235 -40.15 8.59 -11.56
C ASN A 235 -39.17 7.49 -11.09
N LEU A 236 -39.53 6.22 -11.29
CA LEU A 236 -38.66 5.08 -11.01
C LEU A 236 -37.34 5.19 -11.79
N LYS A 237 -37.41 5.47 -13.09
CA LYS A 237 -36.23 5.66 -13.95
C LYS A 237 -35.38 6.85 -13.52
N THR A 238 -36.01 7.97 -13.18
CA THR A 238 -35.31 9.16 -12.64
C THR A 238 -34.59 8.81 -11.34
N THR A 239 -35.21 8.02 -10.47
CA THR A 239 -34.62 7.56 -9.21
C THR A 239 -33.42 6.64 -9.45
N GLN A 240 -33.52 5.70 -10.39
CA GLN A 240 -32.40 4.84 -10.79
C GLN A 240 -31.21 5.65 -11.33
N LEU A 241 -31.45 6.65 -12.18
CA LEU A 241 -30.39 7.52 -12.69
C LEU A 241 -29.69 8.32 -11.59
N LYS A 242 -30.43 8.88 -10.63
CA LYS A 242 -29.85 9.57 -9.47
C LYS A 242 -28.97 8.65 -8.63
N GLN A 243 -29.37 7.40 -8.46
CA GLN A 243 -28.58 6.42 -7.73
C GLN A 243 -27.27 6.07 -8.46
N VAL A 244 -27.33 5.89 -9.79
CA VAL A 244 -26.15 5.68 -10.64
C VAL A 244 -25.18 6.86 -10.55
N GLU A 245 -25.70 8.09 -10.55
CA GLU A 245 -24.90 9.31 -10.38
C GLU A 245 -24.22 9.36 -9.01
N LYS A 246 -24.95 9.03 -7.93
CA LYS A 246 -24.40 8.96 -6.57
C LYS A 246 -23.25 7.95 -6.48
N VAL A 247 -23.41 6.78 -7.09
CA VAL A 247 -22.34 5.77 -7.15
C VAL A 247 -21.13 6.31 -7.91
N GLN A 248 -21.32 6.94 -9.07
CA GLN A 248 -20.24 7.54 -9.84
C GLN A 248 -19.50 8.63 -9.04
N GLN A 249 -20.21 9.48 -8.31
CA GLN A 249 -19.59 10.49 -7.46
C GLN A 249 -18.73 9.85 -6.36
N SER A 250 -19.25 8.79 -5.72
CA SER A 250 -18.49 8.06 -4.71
C SER A 250 -17.21 7.42 -5.28
N ILE A 251 -17.22 6.95 -6.52
CA ILE A 251 -16.02 6.43 -7.20
C ILE A 251 -15.00 7.55 -7.39
N LEU A 252 -15.44 8.74 -7.84
CA LEU A 252 -14.54 9.90 -8.01
C LEU A 252 -13.91 10.33 -6.69
N ASP A 253 -14.68 10.36 -5.61
CA ASP A 253 -14.18 10.68 -4.28
C ASP A 253 -13.12 9.67 -3.82
N ILE A 254 -13.36 8.37 -4.04
CA ILE A 254 -12.39 7.31 -3.74
C ILE A 254 -11.11 7.49 -4.56
N VAL A 255 -11.22 7.79 -5.85
CA VAL A 255 -10.07 8.03 -6.74
C VAL A 255 -9.26 9.24 -6.27
N ASN A 256 -9.90 10.31 -5.81
CA ASN A 256 -9.22 11.47 -5.26
C ASN A 256 -8.42 11.12 -3.99
N ILE A 257 -9.05 10.40 -3.05
CA ILE A 257 -8.39 9.94 -1.82
C ILE A 257 -7.21 9.00 -2.15
N GLN A 258 -7.42 8.08 -3.09
CA GLN A 258 -6.41 7.16 -3.56
C GLN A 258 -5.20 7.90 -4.13
N ASN A 259 -5.42 8.89 -5.01
CA ASN A 259 -4.35 9.64 -5.64
C ASN A 259 -3.56 10.47 -4.62
N GLU A 260 -4.25 11.15 -3.69
CA GLU A 260 -3.60 11.92 -2.62
C GLU A 260 -2.70 11.03 -1.77
N LEU A 261 -3.22 9.88 -1.31
CA LEU A 261 -2.47 8.98 -0.44
C LEU A 261 -1.33 8.27 -1.18
N SER A 262 -1.55 7.88 -2.44
CA SER A 262 -0.51 7.30 -3.29
C SER A 262 0.63 8.27 -3.54
N PHE A 263 0.32 9.54 -3.79
CA PHE A 263 1.35 10.56 -3.96
C PHE A 263 2.15 10.75 -2.66
N LYS A 264 1.49 10.88 -1.50
CA LYS A 264 2.16 11.02 -0.20
C LYS A 264 3.07 9.84 0.12
N LEU A 265 2.56 8.61 0.03
CA LEU A 265 3.35 7.43 0.38
C LEU A 265 4.50 7.20 -0.62
N GLN A 266 4.33 7.54 -1.90
CA GLN A 266 5.38 7.40 -2.91
C GLN A 266 6.48 8.46 -2.77
N ASP A 267 6.12 9.73 -2.56
CA ASP A 267 7.09 10.80 -2.30
C ASP A 267 7.91 10.49 -1.04
N GLN A 268 7.20 10.12 0.03
CA GLN A 268 7.84 9.68 1.25
C GLN A 268 8.71 8.43 0.99
N GLY A 269 8.24 7.45 0.21
CA GLY A 269 8.96 6.23 -0.16
C GLY A 269 10.31 6.53 -0.81
N ASN A 270 10.33 7.43 -1.78
CA ASN A 270 11.55 7.85 -2.49
C ASN A 270 12.56 8.52 -1.54
N GLN A 271 12.09 9.36 -0.62
CA GLN A 271 12.96 10.01 0.37
C GLN A 271 13.63 8.99 1.31
N ILE A 272 12.91 7.94 1.67
CA ILE A 272 13.46 6.84 2.50
C ILE A 272 14.40 5.95 1.70
N GLY A 273 14.11 5.68 0.42
CA GLY A 273 15.04 4.95 -0.45
C GLY A 273 16.38 5.67 -0.56
N ASN A 274 16.35 6.98 -0.81
CA ASN A 274 17.55 7.81 -0.84
C ASN A 274 18.28 7.84 0.52
N LEU A 275 17.54 7.90 1.63
CA LEU A 275 18.11 7.84 2.98
C LEU A 275 18.79 6.48 3.22
N MET A 276 18.14 5.38 2.86
CA MET A 276 18.64 4.02 3.01
C MET A 276 19.86 3.73 2.12
N ASP A 277 19.89 4.29 0.91
CA ASP A 277 21.07 4.23 0.04
C ASP A 277 22.24 5.04 0.63
N THR A 278 21.97 6.26 1.12
CA THR A 278 22.95 7.09 1.84
C THR A 278 23.45 6.37 3.09
N HIS A 279 22.57 5.64 3.76
CA HIS A 279 22.87 4.87 4.96
C HIS A 279 23.77 3.67 4.67
N SER A 280 23.51 2.92 3.59
CA SER A 280 24.40 1.85 3.14
C SER A 280 25.79 2.38 2.77
N GLU A 281 25.87 3.60 2.23
CA GLU A 281 27.14 4.27 1.94
C GLU A 281 27.86 4.66 3.24
N ILE A 282 27.15 5.24 4.22
CA ILE A 282 27.73 5.59 5.52
C ILE A 282 28.22 4.34 6.28
N GLU A 283 27.47 3.23 6.30
CA GLU A 283 27.92 1.98 6.91
C GLU A 283 29.22 1.48 6.27
N MET A 284 29.28 1.53 4.94
CA MET A 284 30.49 1.20 4.19
C MET A 284 31.65 2.13 4.56
N GLU A 285 31.39 3.43 4.68
CA GLU A 285 32.40 4.42 5.07
C GLU A 285 32.89 4.25 6.51
N VAL A 286 31.99 3.96 7.47
CA VAL A 286 32.34 3.72 8.88
C VAL A 286 33.15 2.44 9.03
N THR A 287 32.78 1.36 8.32
CA THR A 287 33.55 0.11 8.34
C THR A 287 34.95 0.30 7.73
N LEU A 288 35.06 1.04 6.63
CA LEU A 288 36.34 1.43 6.03
C LEU A 288 37.14 2.38 6.94
N GLY A 289 36.46 3.30 7.63
CA GLY A 289 37.01 4.20 8.63
C GLY A 289 37.63 3.45 9.80
N ASN A 290 36.91 2.51 10.40
CA ASN A 290 37.45 1.65 11.47
C ASN A 290 38.62 0.79 10.99
N LYS A 291 38.58 0.31 9.74
CA LYS A 291 39.70 -0.42 9.12
C LYS A 291 40.93 0.47 8.94
N THR A 292 40.76 1.73 8.54
CA THR A 292 41.85 2.70 8.40
C THR A 292 42.39 3.14 9.75
N LEU A 293 41.55 3.37 10.76
CA LEU A 293 41.99 3.67 12.13
C LEU A 293 42.82 2.51 12.72
N ASN A 294 42.40 1.27 12.53
CA ASN A 294 43.17 0.11 12.99
C ASN A 294 44.49 -0.05 12.21
N LYS A 295 44.49 0.23 10.90
CA LYS A 295 45.70 0.28 10.08
C LYS A 295 46.65 1.40 10.54
N SER A 296 46.12 2.56 10.90
CA SER A 296 46.87 3.70 11.45
C SER A 296 47.41 3.41 12.85
N LYS A 297 46.70 2.67 13.69
CA LYS A 297 47.21 2.22 15.00
C LYS A 297 48.40 1.26 14.83
N LYS A 298 48.35 0.36 13.84
CA LYS A 298 49.47 -0.52 13.48
C LYS A 298 50.66 0.24 12.89
N SER A 299 50.43 1.24 12.05
CA SER A 299 51.52 2.07 11.51
C SER A 299 52.18 2.93 12.60
N ASN A 300 51.41 3.42 13.58
CA ASN A 300 51.96 4.17 14.70
C ASN A 300 52.86 3.30 15.60
N LYS A 301 52.45 2.04 15.86
CA LYS A 301 53.31 1.06 16.55
C LYS A 301 54.60 0.77 15.77
N LYS A 302 54.53 0.71 14.44
CA LYS A 302 55.71 0.53 13.56
C LYS A 302 56.63 1.75 13.61
N ALA A 303 56.09 2.96 13.61
CA ALA A 303 56.87 4.20 13.73
C ALA A 303 57.59 4.30 15.08
N ALA A 304 56.91 3.96 16.18
CA ALA A 304 57.53 3.91 17.50
C ALA A 304 58.68 2.89 17.57
N ASN A 305 58.48 1.67 17.05
CA ASN A 305 59.55 0.67 16.97
C ASN A 305 60.72 1.11 16.07
N MET A 306 60.46 1.84 14.98
CA MET A 306 61.49 2.38 14.11
C MET A 306 62.34 3.44 14.84
N LEU A 307 61.71 4.29 15.65
CA LEU A 307 62.41 5.30 16.46
C LEU A 307 63.34 4.64 17.48
N VAL A 308 62.85 3.62 18.20
CA VAL A 308 63.65 2.84 19.16
C VAL A 308 64.83 2.15 18.45
N THR A 309 64.61 1.58 17.27
CA THR A 309 65.66 0.91 16.50
C THR A 309 66.75 1.91 16.05
N MET A 310 66.35 3.10 15.61
CA MET A 310 67.30 4.17 15.24
C MET A 310 68.10 4.66 16.44
N ALA A 311 67.48 4.81 17.62
CA ALA A 311 68.18 5.22 18.84
C ALA A 311 69.25 4.19 19.26
N VAL A 312 68.98 2.89 19.13
CA VAL A 312 69.96 1.84 19.41
C VAL A 312 71.12 1.88 18.41
N ILE A 313 70.85 2.07 17.12
CA ILE A 313 71.89 2.18 16.09
C ILE A 313 72.81 3.38 16.36
N PHE A 314 72.23 4.55 16.67
CA PHE A 314 73.03 5.72 17.03
C PHE A 314 73.84 5.52 18.31
N GLY A 315 73.27 4.84 19.31
CA GLY A 315 73.99 4.49 20.53
C GLY A 315 75.21 3.60 20.25
N VAL A 316 75.07 2.60 19.38
CA VAL A 316 76.19 1.75 18.93
C VAL A 316 77.22 2.56 18.13
N PHE A 317 76.75 3.49 17.29
CA PHE A 317 77.63 4.34 16.49
C PHE A 317 78.50 5.25 17.35
N ILE A 318 77.93 5.83 18.41
CA ILE A 318 78.68 6.65 19.39
C ILE A 318 79.73 5.79 20.09
N LEU A 319 79.38 4.55 20.47
CA LEU A 319 80.34 3.61 21.08
C LEU A 319 81.53 3.31 20.15
N PHE A 320 81.29 3.16 18.84
CA PHE A 320 82.36 2.96 17.87
C PHE A 320 83.24 4.20 17.67
N VAL A 321 82.65 5.39 17.67
CA VAL A 321 83.41 6.65 17.57
C VAL A 321 84.28 6.84 18.81
N ASP A 322 83.74 6.55 19.99
CA ASP A 322 84.49 6.63 21.25
C ASP A 322 85.63 5.60 21.29
N TYR A 323 85.38 4.37 20.80
CA TYR A 323 86.41 3.33 20.67
C TYR A 323 87.56 3.72 19.71
N ILE A 324 87.29 4.49 18.65
CA ILE A 324 88.32 4.97 17.71
C ILE A 324 89.00 6.24 18.23
N SER A 325 88.33 7.02 19.09
CA SER A 325 88.85 8.26 19.66
C SER A 325 89.74 8.04 20.90
N PHE A 326 89.87 6.80 21.37
CA PHE A 326 90.76 6.38 22.45
C PHE A 326 92.00 5.66 21.91
#